data_AF-A0R4W0-F1
#
_entry.id   AF-A0R4W0-F1
#
_cell.length_a   1.000
_cell.length_b   1.000
_cell.length_c   1.000
_cell.angle_alpha   90.00
_cell.angle_beta   90.00
_cell.angle_gamma   90.00
#
_symmetry.space_group_name_H-M   'P 1'
#
loop_
_entity.id
_entity.type
_entity.pdbx_description
1 polymer ?
#
loop_
_entity_poly.entity_id
_entity_poly.type
_entity_poly.pdbx_seq_one_letter_code
_entity_poly.pdbx_strand_id
1 'polypeptide(L)'
;MYWKDAWLKRVADDDAPPTPRSDADVELLNRLGRTRREAADGVVRYTCQATEVNVFTRPLPIGELQQYFWDVASGNYSIWAFVRIMTEAVINRYQRISAEHLPPVFRVCGGRRLREIRGRGVRTPRATLDLKVGERVRIRSRREIEATLDQHNKNRGLLFDAEDATWCGSSTTVVDRVHRFVDDETGRMVEIKSDCVMLDGAGCRGEYWRMCSRGLPTYWREIWLEREAD
;
A
#
# COMPACT_ATOMS: atom_id res chain seq x y z
N MET A 1 -11.74 0.22 -1.92
CA MET A 1 -13.13 0.35 -2.40
C MET A 1 -13.61 1.74 -2.01
N TYR A 2 -14.06 2.57 -2.95
CA TYR A 2 -14.52 3.93 -2.65
C TYR A 2 -16.05 3.96 -2.56
N TRP A 3 -16.57 4.55 -1.49
CA TRP A 3 -17.99 4.77 -1.26
C TRP A 3 -18.24 6.26 -1.20
N LYS A 4 -19.36 6.75 -1.77
CA LYS A 4 -19.80 8.12 -1.54
C LYS A 4 -20.71 8.15 -0.33
N ASP A 5 -20.60 9.18 0.50
CA ASP A 5 -21.50 9.35 1.65
C ASP A 5 -22.98 9.41 1.23
N ALA A 6 -23.26 10.01 0.07
CA ALA A 6 -24.61 10.03 -0.51
C ALA A 6 -25.17 8.62 -0.84
N TRP A 7 -24.34 7.59 -0.89
CA TRP A 7 -24.73 6.20 -1.17
C TRP A 7 -24.90 5.36 0.10
N LEU A 8 -24.49 5.89 1.26
CA LEU A 8 -24.50 5.17 2.52
C LEU A 8 -25.59 5.74 3.42
N LYS A 9 -26.38 4.84 4.02
CA LYS A 9 -27.27 5.18 5.14
C LYS A 9 -26.69 4.58 6.41
N ARG A 10 -26.74 5.34 7.51
CA ARG A 10 -26.42 4.78 8.83
C ARG A 10 -27.43 3.70 9.16
N VAL A 11 -26.94 2.51 9.47
CA VAL A 11 -27.75 1.40 9.96
C VAL A 11 -27.77 1.50 11.48
N ALA A 12 -28.95 1.43 12.10
CA ALA A 12 -29.07 1.26 13.55
C ALA A 12 -28.72 -0.19 13.92
N ASP A 13 -28.19 -0.44 15.12
CA ASP A 13 -27.60 -1.73 15.50
C ASP A 13 -28.52 -2.97 15.33
N ASP A 14 -29.84 -2.78 15.21
CA ASP A 14 -30.83 -3.86 15.09
C ASP A 14 -31.32 -4.16 13.65
N ASP A 15 -30.89 -3.40 12.63
CA ASP A 15 -31.35 -3.59 11.24
C ASP A 15 -30.33 -4.38 10.40
N ALA A 16 -30.15 -5.67 10.71
CA ALA A 16 -29.51 -6.59 9.77
C ALA A 16 -30.53 -7.01 8.69
N PRO A 17 -30.39 -6.60 7.42
CA PRO A 17 -31.34 -7.02 6.40
C PRO A 17 -31.23 -8.54 6.18
N PRO A 18 -32.36 -9.28 6.13
CA PRO A 18 -32.34 -10.68 5.72
C PRO A 18 -31.83 -10.74 4.28
N THR A 19 -30.97 -11.70 3.95
CA THR A 19 -30.37 -11.81 2.61
C THR A 19 -31.40 -12.26 1.59
N PRO A 20 -31.75 -11.46 0.56
CA PRO A 20 -32.50 -11.97 -0.58
C PRO A 20 -31.62 -11.79 -1.83
N ARG A 21 -30.93 -12.85 -2.26
CA ARG A 21 -30.32 -12.86 -3.58
C ARG A 21 -31.33 -13.48 -4.54
N SER A 22 -32.01 -12.65 -5.32
CA SER A 22 -32.85 -13.15 -6.41
C SER A 22 -31.96 -13.59 -7.58
N ASP A 23 -32.40 -14.56 -8.39
CA ASP A 23 -31.65 -15.02 -9.56
C ASP A 23 -31.39 -13.91 -10.59
N ALA A 24 -32.27 -12.90 -10.66
CA ALA A 24 -32.10 -11.72 -11.50
C ALA A 24 -30.91 -10.84 -11.05
N ASP A 25 -30.66 -10.76 -9.74
CA ASP A 25 -29.49 -10.07 -9.19
C ASP A 25 -28.19 -10.82 -9.51
N VAL A 26 -28.24 -12.17 -9.55
CA VAL A 26 -27.10 -13.01 -9.94
C VAL A 26 -26.77 -12.83 -11.42
N GLU A 27 -27.78 -12.81 -12.30
CA GLU A 27 -27.64 -12.51 -13.73
C GLU A 27 -27.06 -11.10 -13.96
N LEU A 28 -27.57 -10.09 -13.25
CA LEU A 28 -27.06 -8.72 -13.30
C LEU A 28 -25.62 -8.62 -12.78
N LEU A 29 -25.30 -9.29 -11.67
CA LEU A 29 -23.93 -9.39 -11.14
C LEU A 29 -22.99 -10.13 -12.10
N ASN A 30 -23.48 -11.13 -12.85
CA ASN A 30 -22.69 -11.79 -13.88
C ASN A 30 -22.43 -10.90 -15.10
N ARG A 31 -23.39 -10.04 -15.46
CA ARG A 31 -23.25 -9.05 -16.56
C ARG A 31 -22.35 -7.88 -16.17
N LEU A 32 -22.54 -7.33 -14.96
CA LEU A 32 -21.67 -6.31 -14.36
C LEU A 32 -20.30 -6.87 -13.97
N GLY A 33 -20.24 -8.18 -13.71
CA GLY A 33 -19.07 -8.95 -13.29
C GLY A 33 -18.19 -9.42 -14.44
N ARG A 34 -18.36 -8.90 -15.67
CA ARG A 34 -17.32 -8.99 -16.71
C ARG A 34 -16.14 -8.08 -16.34
N THR A 35 -15.48 -8.45 -15.24
CA THR A 35 -14.19 -7.93 -14.78
C THR A 35 -13.05 -8.45 -15.63
N ARG A 36 -13.34 -9.22 -16.69
CA ARG A 36 -12.40 -9.74 -17.68
C ARG A 36 -12.86 -9.30 -19.07
N ARG A 37 -11.95 -8.69 -19.82
CA ARG A 37 -12.13 -8.30 -21.21
C ARG A 37 -10.97 -8.85 -22.03
N GLU A 38 -11.30 -9.51 -23.14
CA GLU A 38 -10.32 -9.82 -24.16
C GLU A 38 -10.24 -8.62 -25.09
N ALA A 39 -9.09 -7.99 -25.12
CA ALA A 39 -8.86 -6.87 -26.01
C ALA A 39 -8.51 -7.36 -27.42
N ALA A 40 -8.59 -6.45 -28.39
CA ALA A 40 -8.34 -6.75 -29.80
C ALA A 40 -6.92 -7.28 -30.09
N ASP A 41 -5.97 -7.05 -29.17
CA ASP A 41 -4.60 -7.59 -29.20
C ASP A 41 -4.50 -9.04 -28.70
N GLY A 42 -5.62 -9.68 -28.35
CA GLY A 42 -5.67 -11.03 -27.79
C GLY A 42 -5.24 -11.11 -26.31
N VAL A 43 -4.92 -9.97 -25.68
CA VAL A 43 -4.51 -9.95 -24.27
C VAL A 43 -5.72 -9.82 -23.37
N VAL A 44 -5.82 -10.74 -22.41
CA VAL A 44 -6.82 -10.67 -21.34
C VAL A 44 -6.47 -9.52 -20.39
N ARG A 45 -7.39 -8.58 -20.25
CA ARG A 45 -7.34 -7.49 -19.27
C ARG A 45 -8.45 -7.65 -18.26
N TYR A 46 -8.15 -7.29 -17.02
CA TYR A 46 -9.07 -7.30 -15.91
C TYR A 46 -9.47 -5.87 -15.57
N THR A 47 -10.74 -5.67 -15.21
CA THR A 47 -11.31 -4.36 -14.88
C THR A 47 -11.95 -4.39 -13.50
N CYS A 48 -11.54 -3.45 -12.65
CA CYS A 48 -12.14 -3.20 -11.35
C CYS A 48 -12.10 -1.70 -11.04
N GLN A 49 -12.60 -1.30 -9.87
CA GLN A 49 -12.56 0.10 -9.45
C GLN A 49 -11.14 0.67 -9.40
N ALA A 50 -10.14 -0.15 -9.05
CA ALA A 50 -8.75 0.29 -8.97
C ALA A 50 -8.12 0.51 -10.35
N THR A 51 -8.38 -0.38 -11.32
CA THR A 51 -7.84 -0.24 -12.68
C THR A 51 -8.45 0.95 -13.43
N GLU A 52 -9.71 1.26 -13.15
CA GLU A 52 -10.44 2.34 -13.83
C GLU A 52 -10.33 3.70 -13.11
N VAL A 53 -9.63 3.76 -11.96
CA VAL A 53 -9.61 4.97 -11.11
C VAL A 53 -9.12 6.20 -11.88
N ASN A 54 -8.08 6.04 -12.71
CA ASN A 54 -7.51 7.14 -13.48
C ASN A 54 -8.40 7.59 -14.65
N VAL A 55 -9.34 6.75 -15.08
CA VAL A 55 -10.31 7.09 -16.14
C VAL A 55 -11.45 7.94 -15.59
N PHE A 56 -11.91 7.61 -14.37
CA PHE A 56 -13.07 8.26 -13.75
C PHE A 56 -12.72 9.37 -12.75
N THR A 57 -11.44 9.59 -12.46
CA THR A 57 -10.97 10.61 -11.51
C THR A 57 -9.88 11.48 -12.13
N ARG A 58 -9.54 12.57 -11.43
CA ARG A 58 -8.42 13.44 -11.79
C ARG A 58 -7.35 13.35 -10.72
N PRO A 59 -6.05 13.43 -11.08
CA PRO A 59 -4.98 13.51 -10.10
C PRO A 59 -5.20 14.69 -9.16
N LEU A 60 -5.02 14.46 -7.87
CA LEU A 60 -5.09 15.51 -6.87
C LEU A 60 -3.77 16.31 -6.88
N PRO A 61 -3.80 17.63 -7.12
CA PRO A 61 -2.62 18.47 -7.04
C PRO A 61 -2.04 18.46 -5.63
N ILE A 62 -0.74 18.20 -5.52
CA ILE A 62 -0.04 18.12 -4.23
C ILE A 62 -0.16 19.42 -3.42
N GLY A 63 -0.26 20.57 -4.10
CA GLY A 63 -0.36 21.90 -3.49
C GLY A 63 -1.78 22.32 -3.12
N GLU A 64 -2.81 21.53 -3.42
CA GLU A 64 -4.20 21.88 -3.09
C GLU A 64 -4.44 21.70 -1.59
N LEU A 65 -4.40 22.79 -0.82
CA LEU A 65 -4.48 22.74 0.64
C LEU A 65 -5.82 22.24 1.17
N GLN A 66 -6.89 22.46 0.39
CA GLN A 66 -8.25 22.06 0.73
C GLN A 66 -8.38 20.55 0.98
N GLN A 67 -7.62 19.72 0.26
CA GLN A 67 -7.65 18.28 0.43
C GLN A 67 -7.22 17.86 1.85
N TYR A 68 -6.15 18.47 2.37
CA TYR A 68 -5.63 18.13 3.68
C TYR A 68 -6.52 18.68 4.81
N PHE A 69 -7.16 19.84 4.58
CA PHE A 69 -8.17 20.33 5.50
C PHE A 69 -9.35 19.37 5.60
N TRP A 70 -9.83 18.86 4.46
CA TRP A 70 -10.90 17.86 4.45
C TRP A 70 -10.50 16.57 5.16
N ASP A 71 -9.27 16.08 4.98
CA ASP A 71 -8.78 14.89 5.69
C ASP A 71 -8.73 15.06 7.21
N VAL A 72 -8.43 16.26 7.70
CA VAL A 72 -8.49 16.56 9.14
C VAL A 72 -9.93 16.75 9.61
N ALA A 73 -10.76 17.47 8.85
CA ALA A 73 -12.13 17.77 9.20
C ALA A 73 -13.04 16.53 9.19
N SER A 74 -12.78 15.56 8.31
CA SER A 74 -13.50 14.28 8.25
C SER A 74 -13.13 13.32 9.39
N GLY A 75 -12.05 13.62 10.13
CA GLY A 75 -11.51 12.73 11.16
C GLY A 75 -10.67 11.58 10.62
N ASN A 76 -10.34 11.56 9.32
CA ASN A 76 -9.40 10.57 8.75
C ASN A 76 -8.01 10.71 9.39
N TYR A 77 -7.58 11.94 9.67
CA TYR A 77 -6.32 12.25 10.35
C TYR A 77 -6.53 13.22 11.51
N SER A 78 -5.80 13.01 12.61
CA SER A 78 -5.74 13.99 13.69
C SER A 78 -4.91 15.21 13.28
N ILE A 79 -5.18 16.38 13.88
CA ILE A 79 -4.38 17.58 13.66
C ILE A 79 -2.89 17.36 13.98
N TRP A 80 -2.59 16.53 14.97
CA TRP A 80 -1.22 16.17 15.34
C TRP A 80 -0.55 15.29 14.28
N ALA A 81 -1.29 14.31 13.72
CA ALA A 81 -0.79 13.52 12.60
C ALA A 81 -0.54 14.43 11.39
N PHE A 82 -1.46 15.36 11.10
CA PHE A 82 -1.30 16.34 10.02
C PHE A 82 -0.04 17.17 10.19
N VAL A 83 0.17 17.81 11.35
CA VAL A 83 1.34 18.65 11.62
C VAL A 83 2.63 17.84 11.46
N ARG A 84 2.69 16.63 12.02
CA ARG A 84 3.86 15.75 11.89
C ARG A 84 4.16 15.40 10.44
N ILE A 85 3.16 14.89 9.69
CA ILE A 85 3.32 14.46 8.29
C ILE A 85 3.76 15.63 7.42
N MET A 86 3.13 16.80 7.58
CA MET A 86 3.48 17.99 6.80
C MET A 86 4.89 18.49 7.13
N THR A 87 5.29 18.43 8.40
CA THR A 87 6.66 18.77 8.82
C THR A 87 7.67 17.85 8.18
N GLU A 88 7.43 16.53 8.20
CA GLU A 88 8.29 15.54 7.56
C GLU A 88 8.38 15.79 6.04
N ALA A 89 7.26 16.12 5.38
CA ALA A 89 7.21 16.42 3.97
C ALA A 89 8.01 17.69 3.60
N VAL A 90 7.92 18.75 4.40
CA VAL A 90 8.69 20.00 4.20
C VAL A 90 10.18 19.76 4.37
N ILE A 91 10.59 19.03 5.42
CA ILE A 91 11.99 18.68 5.66
C ILE A 91 12.54 17.85 4.50
N ASN A 92 11.79 16.82 4.06
CA ASN A 92 12.19 15.97 2.94
C ASN A 92 12.26 16.74 1.62
N ARG A 93 11.34 17.70 1.39
CA ARG A 93 11.36 18.58 0.21
C ARG A 93 12.60 19.47 0.23
N TYR A 94 12.91 20.08 1.37
CA TYR A 94 14.11 20.91 1.55
C TYR A 94 15.38 20.10 1.32
N GLN A 95 15.50 18.92 1.92
CA GLN A 95 16.68 18.07 1.78
C GLN A 95 16.89 17.57 0.35
N ARG A 96 15.82 17.28 -0.40
CA ARG A 96 15.93 16.97 -1.83
C ARG A 96 16.47 18.16 -2.61
N ILE A 97 15.90 19.34 -2.42
CA ILE A 97 16.34 20.56 -3.10
C ILE A 97 17.80 20.87 -2.73
N SER A 98 18.18 20.75 -1.47
CA SER A 98 19.55 21.04 -1.02
C SER A 98 20.55 19.99 -1.50
N ALA A 99 20.14 18.73 -1.67
CA ALA A 99 20.98 17.71 -2.28
C ALA A 99 21.24 17.99 -3.77
N GLU A 100 20.21 18.41 -4.51
CA GLU A 100 20.24 18.62 -5.95
C GLU A 100 20.86 19.98 -6.37
N HIS A 101 20.58 21.06 -5.63
CA HIS A 101 20.83 22.44 -6.09
C HIS A 101 21.77 23.24 -5.17
N LEU A 102 22.04 22.81 -3.94
CA LEU A 102 22.83 23.58 -2.97
C LEU A 102 24.18 22.92 -2.66
N PRO A 103 25.21 23.71 -2.30
CA PRO A 103 26.48 23.19 -1.81
C PRO A 103 26.29 22.28 -0.57
N PRO A 104 27.20 21.30 -0.33
CA PRO A 104 27.08 20.33 0.76
C PRO A 104 26.92 20.93 2.16
N VAL A 105 27.38 22.16 2.39
CA VAL A 105 27.26 22.88 3.68
C VAL A 105 25.81 23.13 4.08
N PHE A 106 24.88 23.25 3.11
CA PHE A 106 23.45 23.47 3.36
C PHE A 106 22.66 22.16 3.50
N ARG A 107 23.33 21.00 3.45
CA ARG A 107 22.68 19.69 3.58
C ARG A 107 22.55 19.29 5.04
N VAL A 108 21.36 19.47 5.60
CA VAL A 108 21.03 18.96 6.94
C VAL A 108 21.14 17.43 6.95
N CYS A 109 21.87 16.87 7.91
CA CYS A 109 22.13 15.42 8.05
C CYS A 109 22.65 14.77 6.76
N GLY A 110 23.43 15.50 5.94
CA GLY A 110 23.95 15.00 4.67
C GLY A 110 22.90 14.81 3.58
N GLY A 111 21.72 15.43 3.72
CA GLY A 111 20.61 15.36 2.75
C GLY A 111 19.76 14.10 2.88
N ARG A 112 19.86 13.38 4.00
CA ARG A 112 19.11 12.15 4.25
C ARG A 112 17.66 12.43 4.58
N ARG A 113 16.76 12.02 3.68
CA ARG A 113 15.30 12.08 3.91
C ARG A 113 14.92 11.37 5.20
N LEU A 114 14.03 11.98 5.95
CA LEU A 114 13.39 11.37 7.11
C LEU A 114 12.73 10.06 6.68
N ARG A 115 12.88 9.05 7.54
CA ARG A 115 12.40 7.67 7.35
C ARG A 115 12.96 6.96 6.11
N GLU A 116 13.99 7.49 5.45
CA GLU A 116 14.55 6.93 4.21
C GLU A 116 15.13 5.52 4.39
N ILE A 117 14.57 4.55 3.67
CA ILE A 117 15.10 3.19 3.56
C ILE A 117 16.30 3.18 2.61
N ARG A 118 17.33 2.42 2.98
CA ARG A 118 18.54 2.25 2.17
C ARG A 118 18.95 0.78 2.07
N GLY A 119 18.50 0.14 1.00
CA GLY A 119 19.11 -1.09 0.52
C GLY A 119 20.50 -0.84 -0.03
N ARG A 120 21.42 -1.76 0.26
CA ARG A 120 22.83 -1.70 -0.17
C ARG A 120 23.26 -2.95 -0.94
N GLY A 121 22.36 -3.90 -1.13
CA GLY A 121 22.65 -5.16 -1.78
C GLY A 121 22.80 -5.02 -3.30
N VAL A 122 23.72 -5.80 -3.87
CA VAL A 122 23.77 -6.06 -5.32
C VAL A 122 22.95 -7.30 -5.66
N ARG A 123 22.87 -8.26 -4.73
CA ARG A 123 22.04 -9.47 -4.84
C ARG A 123 21.00 -9.47 -3.72
N THR A 124 19.79 -9.89 -4.04
CA THR A 124 18.69 -9.97 -3.08
C THR A 124 18.53 -11.43 -2.61
N PRO A 125 18.86 -11.72 -1.33
CA PRO A 125 18.76 -13.08 -0.81
C PRO A 125 17.29 -13.52 -0.70
N ARG A 126 17.08 -14.83 -0.67
CA ARG A 126 15.78 -15.47 -0.43
C ARG A 126 15.89 -16.39 0.78
N ALA A 127 14.91 -16.29 1.66
CA ALA A 127 14.65 -17.27 2.71
C ALA A 127 13.15 -17.55 2.67
N THR A 128 12.78 -18.82 2.81
CA THR A 128 11.38 -19.26 2.76
C THR A 128 11.09 -20.03 4.04
N LEU A 129 10.05 -19.60 4.73
CA LEU A 129 9.48 -20.16 5.95
C LEU A 129 8.23 -21.03 5.66
N ASP A 130 7.74 -21.00 4.42
CA ASP A 130 6.51 -21.66 3.96
C ASP A 130 5.30 -21.31 4.83
N LEU A 131 5.15 -20.00 5.09
CA LEU A 131 4.10 -19.48 5.97
C LEU A 131 2.70 -19.82 5.45
N LYS A 132 1.81 -20.17 6.38
CA LYS A 132 0.39 -20.44 6.12
C LYS A 132 -0.48 -19.32 6.66
N VAL A 133 -1.66 -19.17 6.06
CA VAL A 133 -2.68 -18.23 6.55
C VAL A 133 -3.06 -18.60 7.98
N GLY A 134 -3.15 -17.59 8.86
CA GLY A 134 -3.42 -17.75 10.29
C GLY A 134 -2.17 -17.86 11.17
N GLU A 135 -0.97 -18.03 10.60
CA GLU A 135 0.25 -18.11 11.41
C GLU A 135 0.67 -16.73 11.93
N ARG A 136 1.09 -16.68 13.21
CA ARG A 136 1.65 -15.48 13.83
C ARG A 136 3.10 -15.29 13.44
N VAL A 137 3.43 -14.07 13.06
CA VAL A 137 4.75 -13.67 12.60
C VAL A 137 5.15 -12.34 13.19
N ARG A 138 6.46 -12.15 13.33
CA ARG A 138 7.07 -10.87 13.65
C ARG A 138 7.78 -10.32 12.43
N ILE A 139 7.54 -9.06 12.14
CA ILE A 139 8.26 -8.35 11.09
C ILE A 139 9.66 -8.06 11.63
N ARG A 140 10.69 -8.43 10.88
CA ARG A 140 12.09 -8.19 11.25
C ARG A 140 12.38 -6.72 11.46
N SER A 141 13.49 -6.44 12.13
CA SER A 141 13.92 -5.07 12.33
C SER A 141 14.24 -4.40 10.99
N ARG A 142 14.09 -3.09 10.94
CA ARG A 142 14.40 -2.29 9.75
C ARG A 142 15.80 -2.56 9.22
N ARG A 143 16.80 -2.68 10.10
CA ARG A 143 18.21 -2.91 9.72
C ARG A 143 18.40 -4.27 9.04
N GLU A 144 17.72 -5.31 9.54
CA GLU A 144 17.78 -6.65 8.95
C GLU A 144 17.12 -6.66 7.57
N ILE A 145 15.96 -6.00 7.43
CA ILE A 145 15.27 -5.89 6.14
C ILE A 145 16.13 -5.10 5.15
N GLU A 146 16.65 -3.93 5.53
CA GLU A 146 17.54 -3.10 4.68
C GLU A 146 18.75 -3.89 4.15
N ALA A 147 19.28 -4.84 4.92
CA ALA A 147 20.37 -5.71 4.49
C ALA A 147 19.98 -6.70 3.37
N THR A 148 18.68 -6.95 3.17
CA THR A 148 18.16 -7.83 2.11
C THR A 148 17.74 -7.10 0.83
N LEU A 149 17.74 -5.76 0.84
CA LEU A 149 17.25 -4.93 -0.26
C LEU A 149 18.38 -4.53 -1.22
N ASP A 150 18.03 -4.39 -2.50
CA ASP A 150 18.90 -3.81 -3.51
C ASP A 150 18.99 -2.28 -3.41
N GLN A 151 19.82 -1.67 -4.26
CA GLN A 151 19.99 -0.21 -4.34
C GLN A 151 18.70 0.58 -4.66
N HIS A 152 17.64 -0.09 -5.13
CA HIS A 152 16.33 0.47 -5.42
C HIS A 152 15.31 0.14 -4.32
N ASN A 153 15.78 -0.33 -3.16
CA ASN A 153 14.98 -0.78 -2.02
C ASN A 153 14.05 -1.96 -2.35
N LYS A 154 14.42 -2.83 -3.31
CA LYS A 154 13.63 -4.00 -3.68
C LYS A 154 14.27 -5.29 -3.20
N ASN A 155 13.46 -6.27 -2.84
CA ASN A 155 13.86 -7.68 -2.75
C ASN A 155 13.11 -8.49 -3.81
N ARG A 156 13.86 -9.05 -4.77
CA ARG A 156 13.30 -9.86 -5.87
C ARG A 156 12.10 -9.17 -6.54
N GLY A 157 12.28 -7.89 -6.87
CA GLY A 157 11.28 -7.05 -7.54
C GLY A 157 10.22 -6.41 -6.64
N LEU A 158 10.08 -6.83 -5.38
CA LEU A 158 9.13 -6.22 -4.45
C LEU A 158 9.79 -5.06 -3.69
N LEU A 159 9.22 -3.87 -3.82
CA LEU A 159 9.67 -2.66 -3.12
C LEU A 159 9.35 -2.78 -1.63
N PHE A 160 10.28 -2.29 -0.81
CA PHE A 160 10.09 -2.03 0.61
C PHE A 160 10.36 -0.55 0.86
N ASP A 161 9.35 0.19 1.29
CA ASP A 161 9.43 1.65 1.44
C ASP A 161 9.35 2.10 2.91
N ALA A 162 9.23 3.42 3.09
CA ALA A 162 9.18 4.03 4.42
C ALA A 162 7.85 3.74 5.16
N GLU A 163 6.76 3.45 4.46
CA GLU A 163 5.49 3.01 5.07
C GLU A 163 5.64 1.60 5.62
N ASP A 164 6.19 0.69 4.82
CA ASP A 164 6.42 -0.70 5.26
C ASP A 164 7.30 -0.72 6.52
N ALA A 165 8.34 0.12 6.55
CA ALA A 165 9.23 0.24 7.69
C ALA A 165 8.58 0.70 8.99
N THR A 166 7.39 1.31 8.95
CA THR A 166 6.65 1.67 10.18
C THR A 166 6.15 0.44 10.95
N TRP A 167 6.08 -0.71 10.29
CA TRP A 167 5.63 -1.98 10.86
C TRP A 167 6.79 -2.87 11.36
N CYS A 168 8.05 -2.48 11.14
CA CYS A 168 9.21 -3.25 11.60
C CYS A 168 9.16 -3.50 13.12
N GLY A 169 9.42 -4.74 13.51
CA GLY A 169 9.39 -5.18 14.91
C GLY A 169 8.01 -5.48 15.47
N SER A 170 6.93 -5.21 14.74
CA SER A 170 5.56 -5.55 15.16
C SER A 170 5.22 -7.02 14.90
N SER A 171 4.35 -7.57 15.74
CA SER A 171 3.79 -8.91 15.58
C SER A 171 2.42 -8.81 14.92
N THR A 172 2.17 -9.68 13.94
CA THR A 172 0.94 -9.72 13.14
C THR A 172 0.68 -11.16 12.67
N THR A 173 -0.39 -11.37 11.93
CA THR A 173 -0.83 -12.67 11.43
C THR A 173 -0.86 -12.65 9.90
N VAL A 174 -0.50 -13.78 9.28
CA VAL A 174 -0.62 -13.93 7.83
C VAL A 174 -2.10 -14.05 7.44
N VAL A 175 -2.59 -13.16 6.57
CA VAL A 175 -4.00 -13.16 6.12
C VAL A 175 -4.16 -13.76 4.73
N ASP A 176 -3.14 -13.68 3.88
CA ASP A 176 -3.19 -14.25 2.54
C ASP A 176 -1.79 -14.57 1.99
N ARG A 177 -1.74 -15.50 1.03
CA ARG A 177 -0.55 -15.86 0.27
C ARG A 177 -0.77 -15.52 -1.20
N VAL A 178 -0.09 -14.49 -1.66
CA VAL A 178 -0.35 -13.88 -2.96
C VAL A 178 0.51 -14.53 -4.03
N HIS A 179 -0.15 -15.21 -4.98
CA HIS A 179 0.52 -15.82 -6.13
C HIS A 179 0.38 -15.01 -7.41
N ARG A 180 -0.67 -14.19 -7.49
CA ARG A 180 -0.98 -13.36 -8.65
C ARG A 180 -1.82 -12.17 -8.22
N PHE A 181 -1.72 -11.07 -8.95
CA PHE A 181 -2.54 -9.89 -8.76
C PHE A 181 -2.80 -9.20 -10.10
N VAL A 182 -3.79 -8.32 -10.14
CA VAL A 182 -4.05 -7.48 -11.31
C VAL A 182 -3.23 -6.21 -11.19
N ASP A 183 -2.44 -5.90 -12.21
CA ASP A 183 -1.73 -4.64 -12.32
C ASP A 183 -2.71 -3.50 -12.59
N ASP A 184 -2.77 -2.52 -11.68
CA ASP A 184 -3.74 -1.43 -11.73
C ASP A 184 -3.60 -0.55 -12.97
N GLU A 185 -2.40 -0.40 -13.54
CA GLU A 185 -2.16 0.47 -14.69
C GLU A 185 -2.56 -0.22 -16.01
N THR A 186 -2.21 -1.49 -16.17
CA THR A 186 -2.39 -2.22 -17.43
C THR A 186 -3.60 -3.14 -17.44
N GLY A 187 -4.18 -3.43 -16.27
CA GLY A 187 -5.22 -4.43 -16.08
C GLY A 187 -4.74 -5.86 -16.31
N ARG A 188 -3.43 -6.11 -16.46
CA ARG A 188 -2.91 -7.46 -16.74
C ARG A 188 -2.76 -8.27 -15.46
N MET A 189 -2.96 -9.58 -15.54
CA MET A 189 -2.60 -10.47 -14.45
C MET A 189 -1.07 -10.57 -14.37
N VAL A 190 -0.52 -10.31 -13.19
CA VAL A 190 0.90 -10.49 -12.88
C VAL A 190 1.05 -11.71 -12.00
N GLU A 191 1.92 -12.64 -12.41
CA GLU A 191 2.29 -13.80 -11.60
C GLU A 191 3.53 -13.51 -10.76
N ILE A 192 3.45 -13.77 -9.46
CA ILE A 192 4.54 -13.57 -8.53
C ILE A 192 5.40 -14.83 -8.48
N LYS A 193 6.64 -14.73 -8.96
CA LYS A 193 7.59 -15.86 -9.05
C LYS A 193 8.30 -16.20 -7.73
N SER A 194 8.07 -15.42 -6.67
CA SER A 194 8.72 -15.58 -5.35
C SER A 194 7.66 -15.58 -4.26
N ASP A 195 8.05 -15.93 -3.04
CA ASP A 195 7.18 -15.88 -1.87
C ASP A 195 6.62 -14.47 -1.65
N CYS A 196 5.32 -14.37 -1.37
CA CYS A 196 4.63 -13.11 -1.15
C CYS A 196 3.42 -13.36 -0.26
N VAL A 197 3.36 -12.66 0.87
CA VAL A 197 2.26 -12.77 1.83
C VAL A 197 1.69 -11.39 2.14
N MET A 198 0.46 -11.39 2.61
CA MET A 198 -0.20 -10.22 3.19
C MET A 198 -0.37 -10.47 4.68
N LEU A 199 -0.25 -9.39 5.46
CA LEU A 199 -0.30 -9.44 6.91
C LEU A 199 -1.49 -8.63 7.42
N ASP A 200 -2.04 -9.04 8.55
CA ASP A 200 -3.17 -8.35 9.17
C ASP A 200 -2.75 -6.97 9.68
N GLY A 201 -3.51 -5.94 9.31
CA GLY A 201 -3.28 -4.55 9.71
C GLY A 201 -2.00 -3.90 9.16
N ALA A 202 -0.99 -4.65 8.70
CA ALA A 202 0.25 -4.10 8.15
C ALA A 202 0.05 -3.68 6.69
N GLY A 203 -0.49 -2.48 6.51
CA GLY A 203 -0.71 -1.86 5.21
C GLY A 203 -0.18 -0.43 5.14
N CYS A 204 -0.34 0.19 3.97
CA CYS A 204 -0.03 1.58 3.72
C CYS A 204 -0.99 2.45 4.54
N ARG A 205 -0.45 3.23 5.47
CA ARG A 205 -1.21 4.21 6.24
C ARG A 205 -1.40 5.51 5.45
N GLY A 206 -0.60 5.72 4.41
CA GLY A 206 -0.68 6.87 3.51
C GLY A 206 0.08 8.08 4.04
N GLU A 207 0.72 8.00 5.19
CA GLU A 207 1.38 9.13 5.86
C GLU A 207 2.58 9.66 5.06
N TYR A 208 3.44 8.76 4.59
CA TYR A 208 4.55 9.05 3.69
C TYR A 208 4.07 9.52 2.32
N TRP A 209 2.94 8.97 1.86
CA TRP A 209 2.29 9.28 0.59
C TRP A 209 1.25 10.41 0.70
N ARG A 210 1.49 11.37 1.61
CA ARG A 210 0.72 12.61 1.78
C ARG A 210 -0.76 12.39 2.11
N MET A 211 -1.01 11.64 3.18
CA MET A 211 -2.36 11.35 3.69
C MET A 211 -3.23 10.59 2.69
N CYS A 212 -2.62 9.72 1.87
CA CYS A 212 -3.36 8.91 0.92
C CYS A 212 -4.37 8.00 1.65
N SER A 213 -5.66 8.22 1.44
CA SER A 213 -6.75 7.48 2.08
C SER A 213 -7.00 6.08 1.49
N ARG A 214 -6.16 5.63 0.55
CA ARG A 214 -6.41 4.37 -0.17
C ARG A 214 -6.26 3.13 0.71
N GLY A 215 -5.43 3.19 1.76
CA GLY A 215 -5.31 2.11 2.74
C GLY A 215 -4.95 0.75 2.13
N LEU A 216 -3.95 0.73 1.24
CA LEU A 216 -3.60 -0.49 0.52
C LEU A 216 -2.95 -1.51 1.45
N PRO A 217 -3.36 -2.77 1.42
CA PRO A 217 -2.60 -3.81 2.09
C PRO A 217 -1.26 -3.99 1.38
N THR A 218 -0.19 -4.17 2.14
CA THR A 218 1.17 -4.28 1.58
C THR A 218 1.57 -5.74 1.44
N TYR A 219 2.54 -5.97 0.56
CA TYR A 219 3.08 -7.28 0.27
C TYR A 219 4.41 -7.46 0.99
N TRP A 220 4.60 -8.66 1.53
CA TRP A 220 5.76 -9.00 2.35
C TRP A 220 6.47 -10.24 1.81
N ARG A 221 7.81 -10.21 1.78
CA ARG A 221 8.63 -11.40 1.57
C ARG A 221 8.80 -12.15 2.89
N GLU A 222 8.84 -13.47 2.83
CA GLU A 222 9.02 -14.32 4.01
C GLU A 222 10.39 -14.10 4.67
N ILE A 223 11.42 -13.71 3.90
CA ILE A 223 12.74 -13.34 4.46
C ILE A 223 12.68 -12.13 5.41
N TRP A 224 11.63 -11.30 5.32
CA TRP A 224 11.41 -10.16 6.21
C TRP A 224 10.66 -10.53 7.49
N LEU A 225 10.27 -11.79 7.64
CA LEU A 225 9.43 -12.28 8.71
C LEU A 225 10.17 -13.32 9.55
N GLU A 226 9.66 -13.52 10.76
CA GLU A 226 10.04 -14.58 11.67
C GLU A 226 8.77 -15.21 12.23
N ARG A 227 8.71 -16.54 12.29
CA ARG A 227 7.62 -17.23 12.99
C ARG A 227 7.69 -16.87 14.47
N GLU A 228 6.58 -16.45 15.04
CA GLU A 228 6.44 -16.45 16.49
C GLU A 228 5.91 -17.82 16.89
N ALA A 229 6.65 -18.52 17.74
CA ALA A 229 6.07 -19.66 18.44
C ALA A 229 5.02 -19.13 19.42
N ASP A 230 3.94 -19.89 19.59
CA ASP A 230 2.92 -19.62 20.62
C ASP A 230 3.51 -19.70 22.04
#